data_AF-A0A2Z4IME2-F1
#
_entry.id   AF-A0A2Z4IME2-F1
#
_cell.length_a   1.000
_cell.length_b   1.000
_cell.length_c   1.000
_cell.angle_alpha   90.00
_cell.angle_beta   90.00
_cell.angle_gamma   90.00
#
_symmetry.space_group_name_H-M   'P 1'
#
loop_
_entity.id
_entity.type
_entity.pdbx_description
1 polymer ?
#
loop_
_entity_poly.entity_id
_entity_poly.type
_entity_poly.pdbx_seq_one_letter_code
_entity_poly.pdbx_strand_id
1 'polypeptide(L)' 'MNMEIDSYGKSIETVERILRQLKKGKAAPDEILKMTKTANGELKGCLKKIEFLEKELNKWVDSSLL' A
#
# COMPACT_ATOMS: atom_id res chain seq x y z
N MET A 1 5.85 -14.27 -9.17
CA MET A 1 5.85 -12.81 -9.36
C MET A 1 4.46 -12.21 -9.64
N ASN A 2 3.59 -12.83 -10.45
CA ASN A 2 2.27 -12.26 -10.77
C ASN A 2 1.33 -12.05 -9.55
N MET A 3 1.34 -12.94 -8.56
CA MET A 3 0.47 -12.80 -7.37
C MET A 3 0.80 -11.62 -6.44
N GLU A 4 2.07 -11.20 -6.36
CA GLU A 4 2.47 -10.10 -5.46
C GLU A 4 2.20 -8.73 -6.09
N ILE A 5 2.40 -8.60 -7.42
CA ILE A 5 2.04 -7.38 -8.16
C ILE A 5 0.53 -7.12 -8.05
N ASP A 6 -0.28 -8.18 -8.16
CA ASP A 6 -1.73 -8.11 -7.96
C ASP A 6 -2.13 -7.66 -6.55
N SER A 7 -1.30 -7.92 -5.53
CA SER A 7 -1.57 -7.48 -4.16
C SER A 7 -1.37 -5.98 -4.00
N TYR A 8 -0.33 -5.39 -4.61
CA TYR A 8 -0.10 -3.95 -4.56
C TYR A 8 -1.17 -3.17 -5.32
N GLY A 9 -1.53 -3.66 -6.50
CA GLY A 9 -2.61 -3.06 -7.30
C GLY A 9 -3.89 -2.95 -6.49
N LYS A 10 -4.29 -4.03 -5.80
CA LYS A 10 -5.49 -4.06 -4.94
C LYS A 10 -5.44 -3.09 -3.77
N SER A 11 -4.29 -2.97 -3.09
CA SER A 11 -4.11 -2.02 -1.99
C SER A 11 -4.21 -0.57 -2.48
N ILE A 12 -3.59 -0.25 -3.62
CA ILE A 12 -3.66 1.09 -4.22
C ILE A 12 -5.08 1.41 -4.69
N GLU A 13 -5.75 0.50 -5.40
CA GLU A 13 -7.15 0.67 -5.80
C GLU A 13 -8.07 0.91 -4.61
N THR A 14 -7.83 0.21 -3.49
CA THR A 14 -8.56 0.40 -2.24
C THR A 14 -8.36 1.81 -1.68
N VAL A 15 -7.13 2.30 -1.63
CA VAL A 15 -6.81 3.66 -1.18
C VAL A 15 -7.48 4.70 -2.08
N GLU A 16 -7.39 4.56 -3.40
CA GLU A 16 -8.02 5.48 -4.36
C GLU A 16 -9.55 5.50 -4.24
N ARG A 17 -10.17 4.34 -4.06
CA ARG A 17 -11.61 4.21 -3.81
C ARG A 17 -12.01 4.97 -2.54
N ILE A 18 -11.26 4.80 -1.46
CA ILE A 18 -11.49 5.50 -0.19
C ILE A 18 -11.34 7.01 -0.38
N LEU A 19 -10.28 7.48 -1.04
CA LEU A 19 -10.08 8.91 -1.29
C LEU A 19 -11.22 9.51 -2.12
N ARG A 20 -11.72 8.78 -3.12
CA ARG A 20 -12.91 9.20 -3.89
C ARG A 20 -14.16 9.30 -3.02
N GLN A 21 -14.34 8.41 -2.05
CA GLN A 21 -15.47 8.48 -1.11
C GLN A 21 -15.33 9.66 -0.15
N LEU A 22 -14.15 9.88 0.42
CA LEU A 22 -13.87 11.01 1.32
C LEU A 22 -14.09 12.36 0.62
N LYS A 23 -13.63 12.50 -0.64
CA LYS A 23 -13.84 13.72 -1.45
C LYS A 23 -15.31 14.05 -1.70
N LYS A 24 -16.23 13.06 -1.64
CA LYS A 24 -17.67 13.32 -1.80
C LYS A 24 -18.28 14.00 -0.58
N GLY A 25 -17.64 13.96 0.59
CA GLY A 25 -18.05 14.70 1.78
C GLY A 25 -19.37 14.29 2.42
N LYS A 26 -19.89 13.09 2.12
CA LYS A 26 -21.21 12.59 2.60
C LYS A 26 -21.14 11.55 3.72
N ALA A 27 -19.94 11.24 4.23
CA ALA A 27 -19.75 10.21 5.25
C ALA A 27 -19.78 10.80 6.66
N ALA A 28 -20.25 10.03 7.64
CA ALA A 28 -20.23 10.45 9.04
C ALA A 28 -18.78 10.46 9.60
N PRO A 29 -18.48 11.23 10.66
CA PRO A 29 -17.10 11.35 11.18
C PRO A 29 -16.43 10.02 11.56
N ASP A 30 -17.19 9.09 12.13
CA ASP A 30 -16.76 7.73 12.48
C ASP A 30 -16.43 6.89 11.25
N GLU A 31 -17.25 6.99 10.19
CA GLU A 31 -16.97 6.37 8.90
C GLU A 31 -15.73 6.96 8.23
N ILE A 32 -15.56 8.29 8.29
CA ILE A 32 -14.36 8.99 7.81
C ILE A 32 -13.12 8.48 8.52
N LEU A 33 -13.17 8.35 9.85
CA LEU A 33 -12.06 7.83 10.65
C LEU A 33 -11.74 6.38 10.27
N LYS A 34 -12.76 5.54 10.12
CA LYS A 34 -12.59 4.13 9.71
C LYS A 34 -11.93 4.03 8.33
N MET A 35 -12.47 4.74 7.34
CA MET A 35 -11.93 4.79 5.98
C MET A 35 -10.48 5.27 5.96
N THR A 36 -10.17 6.34 6.69
CA THR A 36 -8.82 6.90 6.76
C THR A 36 -7.83 5.93 7.41
N LYS A 37 -8.24 5.23 8.47
CA LYS A 37 -7.43 4.17 9.09
C LYS A 37 -7.16 3.02 8.12
N THR A 38 -8.17 2.58 7.37
CA THR A 38 -8.01 1.54 6.35
C THR A 38 -7.02 1.98 5.27
N ALA A 39 -7.20 3.16 4.68
CA ALA A 39 -6.29 3.66 3.64
C ALA A 39 -4.85 3.78 4.14
N ASN A 40 -4.65 4.27 5.37
CA ASN A 40 -3.32 4.34 6.00
C ASN A 40 -2.72 2.94 6.23
N GLY A 41 -3.54 1.96 6.60
CA GLY A 41 -3.10 0.58 6.77
C GLY A 41 -2.59 -0.04 5.46
N GLU A 42 -3.35 0.13 4.38
CA GLU A 42 -2.95 -0.33 3.04
C GLU A 42 -1.63 0.30 2.59
N LEU A 43 -1.50 1.63 2.73
CA LEU A 43 -0.26 2.34 2.37
C LEU A 43 0.95 1.86 3.17
N LYS A 44 0.79 1.64 4.49
CA LYS A 44 1.86 1.10 5.33
C LYS A 44 2.26 -0.33 4.92
N GLY A 45 1.29 -1.15 4.51
CA GLY A 45 1.53 -2.48 3.98
C GLY A 45 2.40 -2.42 2.72
N CYS A 46 2.01 -1.58 1.75
CA CYS A 46 2.78 -1.36 0.53
C CYS A 46 4.21 -0.89 0.83
N LEU A 47 4.37 0.10 1.71
CA LEU A 47 5.69 0.65 2.06
C LEU A 47 6.62 -0.43 2.64
N LYS A 48 6.16 -1.19 3.64
CA LYS A 48 6.96 -2.27 4.26
C LYS A 48 7.44 -3.30 3.25
N LYS A 49 6.59 -3.63 2.27
CA LYS A 49 6.95 -4.61 1.26
C LYS A 49 7.93 -4.03 0.24
N ILE A 50 7.80 -2.76 -0.14
CA ILE A 50 8.81 -2.06 -0.96
C ILE A 50 10.17 -2.05 -0.24
N GLU A 51 10.20 -1.67 1.04
CA GLU A 51 11.43 -1.69 1.86
C GLU A 51 12.04 -3.10 1.93
N PHE A 52 11.21 -4.15 1.99
CA PHE A 52 11.68 -5.53 1.95
C PHE A 52 12.32 -5.86 0.59
N LEU A 53 11.66 -5.54 -0.51
CA LEU A 53 12.19 -5.80 -1.86
C LEU A 53 13.48 -5.03 -2.13
N GLU A 54 13.58 -3.78 -1.65
CA GLU A 54 14.82 -3.00 -1.73
C GLU A 54 15.97 -3.68 -0.98
N LYS A 55 15.72 -4.19 0.23
CA LYS A 55 16.73 -4.96 0.98
C LYS A 55 17.17 -6.23 0.25
N GLU A 56 16.24 -6.97 -0.33
CA GLU A 56 16.56 -8.18 -1.08
C GLU A 56 17.35 -7.87 -2.36
N LEU A 57 17.01 -6.78 -3.06
CA LEU A 57 17.75 -6.32 -4.23
C LEU A 57 19.20 -5.92 -3.86
N ASN A 58 19.37 -5.16 -2.78
CA ASN A 58 20.70 -4.76 -2.31
C ASN A 58 21.56 -5.97 -1.95
N LYS A 59 21.01 -6.96 -1.22
CA LYS A 59 21.72 -8.21 -0.94
C LYS A 59 22.15 -8.94 -2.21
N TRP A 60 21.27 -8.97 -3.21
CA TRP A 60 21.58 -9.63 -4.48
C TRP A 60 22.72 -8.91 -5.22
N VAL A 61 22.70 -7.58 -5.27
CA VAL A 61 23.78 -6.77 -5.86
C VAL A 61 25.10 -7.03 -5.13
N ASP A 62 25.10 -6.98 -3.79
CA ASP A 62 26.30 -7.22 -2.99
C ASP A 62 26.86 -8.63 -3.22
N SER A 63 25.99 -9.64 -3.34
CA SER A 63 26.39 -11.02 -3.62
C SER A 63 26.87 -11.27 -5.07
N SER A 64 26.49 -10.40 -6.01
CA SER A 64 26.85 -10.52 -7.43
C SER A 64 28.15 -9.78 -7.77
N LEU A 65 28.67 -8.98 -6.84
CA LEU A 65 29.93 -8.24 -6.94
C LEU A 65 31.12 -8.97 -6.26
N LEU A 66 30.86 -10.15 -5.67
CA LEU A 66 31.83 -11.10 -5.12
C LEU A 66 32.05 -12.26 -6.08
#